data_AF-E3RCI3-F1
#
_entry.id   AF-E3RCI3-F1
#
_cell.length_a   1.000
_cell.length_b   1.000
_cell.length_c   1.000
_cell.angle_alpha   90.00
_cell.angle_beta   90.00
_cell.angle_gamma   90.00
#
_symmetry.space_group_name_H-M   'P 1'
#
loop_
_entity.id
_entity.type
_entity.pdbx_description
1 polymer ?
#
loop_
_entity_poly.entity_id
_entity_poly.type
_entity_poly.pdbx_seq_one_letter_code
_entity_poly.pdbx_strand_id
1 'polypeptide(L)'
;MQHLPDELILHIISYLEPAELVNLQHVSHRLLEISRDNNLWKSLCFSHSAAERRRRRLELSTDIDPRLAELIRAADTLSNTFDTSVHNADAPSAEAQQEHNQEKRMQALIANWDPSYPDEKVNWYQDFIQRHAEQQIGWFQEVGSDEKDERNVRREATGVGILFDSNGLADKLVAPLDDGSISIWDAAASSEQQGRLVATSNVGLLPGKGSDLDYNTRLTQSQAIMTETGAVECVSIDSKLNKGFFAVQNVLNEVDLNMLQVVSRIPYPFPITALSEAHHRTPLTVGTNWTLHLHDTRKPPQPPASV
;
A
#
# COMPACT_ATOMS: atom_id res chain seq x y z
N MET A 1 -2.12 -25.74 28.50
CA MET A 1 -1.16 -25.62 27.39
C MET A 1 0.28 -25.24 27.81
N GLN A 2 0.60 -25.05 29.10
CA GLN A 2 1.97 -24.71 29.54
C GLN A 2 2.99 -25.87 29.47
N HIS A 3 2.58 -27.08 29.06
CA HIS A 3 3.41 -28.29 29.16
C HIS A 3 3.71 -28.98 27.82
N LEU A 4 3.11 -28.55 26.70
CA LEU A 4 3.44 -29.13 25.40
C LEU A 4 4.72 -28.47 24.87
N PRO A 5 5.72 -29.20 24.35
CA PRO A 5 6.85 -28.63 23.62
C PRO A 5 6.44 -27.83 22.39
N ASP A 6 7.24 -26.85 21.99
CA ASP A 6 6.96 -25.96 20.84
C ASP A 6 6.87 -26.75 19.53
N GLU A 7 7.65 -27.82 19.38
CA GLU A 7 7.68 -28.68 18.20
C GLU A 7 6.35 -29.41 18.00
N LEU A 8 5.72 -29.86 19.09
CA LEU A 8 4.41 -30.50 19.03
C LEU A 8 3.32 -29.48 18.69
N ILE A 9 3.43 -28.26 19.22
CA ILE A 9 2.49 -27.18 18.87
C ILE A 9 2.64 -26.83 17.40
N LEU A 10 3.88 -26.65 16.91
CA LEU A 10 4.17 -26.37 15.51
C LEU A 10 3.59 -27.45 14.58
N HIS A 11 3.77 -28.73 14.95
CA HIS A 11 3.17 -29.84 14.21
C HIS A 11 1.64 -29.78 14.18
N ILE A 12 0.99 -29.53 15.33
CA ILE A 12 -0.47 -29.40 15.41
C ILE A 12 -0.97 -28.24 14.53
N ILE A 13 -0.34 -27.06 14.62
CA ILE A 13 -0.79 -25.89 13.87
C ILE A 13 -0.46 -26.00 12.38
N SER A 14 0.47 -26.87 11.97
CA SER A 14 0.80 -27.07 10.56
C SER A 14 -0.37 -27.61 9.72
N TYR A 15 -1.40 -28.14 10.37
CA TYR A 15 -2.65 -28.60 9.75
C TYR A 15 -3.71 -27.49 9.59
N LEU A 16 -3.47 -26.30 10.13
CA LEU A 16 -4.41 -25.19 10.08
C LEU A 16 -4.28 -24.39 8.78
N GLU A 17 -5.39 -23.83 8.33
CA GLU A 17 -5.40 -22.93 7.19
C GLU A 17 -4.74 -21.58 7.53
N PRO A 18 -4.22 -20.82 6.53
CA PRO A 18 -3.57 -19.54 6.78
C PRO A 18 -4.40 -18.55 7.61
N ALA A 19 -5.72 -18.50 7.42
CA ALA A 19 -6.61 -17.63 8.19
C ALA A 19 -6.67 -18.04 9.68
N GLU A 20 -6.70 -19.35 9.95
CA GLU A 20 -6.72 -19.90 11.30
C GLU A 20 -5.37 -19.67 12.01
N LEU A 21 -4.26 -19.81 11.28
CA LEU A 21 -2.91 -19.49 11.77
C LEU A 21 -2.79 -18.02 12.18
N VAL A 22 -3.35 -17.09 11.38
CA VAL A 22 -3.38 -15.66 11.73
C VAL A 22 -4.24 -15.43 12.97
N ASN A 23 -5.39 -16.08 13.10
CA ASN A 23 -6.23 -15.93 14.29
C ASN A 23 -5.53 -16.41 15.57
N LEU A 24 -4.75 -17.49 15.51
CA LEU A 24 -3.98 -17.99 16.66
C LEU A 24 -2.94 -16.99 17.18
N GLN A 25 -2.40 -16.14 16.30
CA GLN A 25 -1.41 -15.11 16.67
C GLN A 25 -1.95 -14.14 17.72
N HIS A 26 -3.27 -13.93 17.77
CA HIS A 26 -3.91 -12.99 18.69
C HIS A 26 -4.16 -13.58 20.08
N VAL A 27 -3.99 -14.89 20.28
CA VAL A 27 -4.35 -15.58 21.53
C VAL A 27 -3.25 -15.46 22.59
N SER A 28 -1.97 -15.59 22.21
CA SER A 28 -0.83 -15.46 23.14
C SER A 28 0.48 -15.18 22.42
N HIS A 29 1.46 -14.58 23.12
CA HIS A 29 2.81 -14.34 22.57
C HIS A 29 3.51 -15.61 22.08
N ARG A 30 3.35 -16.72 22.81
CA ARG A 30 3.94 -18.01 22.40
C ARG A 30 3.33 -18.52 21.09
N LEU A 31 2.00 -18.44 20.95
CA LEU A 31 1.34 -18.83 19.72
C LEU A 31 1.66 -17.87 18.58
N LEU A 32 1.82 -16.58 18.83
CA LEU A 32 2.30 -15.59 17.85
C LEU A 32 3.67 -15.99 17.27
N GLU A 33 4.61 -16.37 18.11
CA GLU A 33 5.96 -16.78 17.67
C GLU A 33 5.91 -18.09 16.87
N ILE A 34 5.25 -19.12 17.38
CA ILE A 34 5.21 -20.44 16.75
C ILE A 34 4.40 -20.41 15.43
N SER A 35 3.27 -19.70 15.40
CA SER A 35 2.47 -19.55 14.18
C SER A 35 3.10 -18.63 13.14
N ARG A 36 4.21 -17.95 13.46
CA ARG A 36 5.04 -17.20 12.51
C ARG A 36 6.34 -17.91 12.16
N ASP A 37 6.43 -19.22 12.42
CA ASP A 37 7.59 -20.01 12.01
C ASP A 37 7.85 -19.89 10.50
N ASN A 38 9.08 -19.54 10.13
CA ASN A 38 9.41 -19.19 8.76
C ASN A 38 9.33 -20.40 7.82
N ASN A 39 9.58 -21.62 8.31
CA ASN A 39 9.52 -22.83 7.49
C ASN A 39 8.07 -23.24 7.22
N LEU A 40 7.18 -23.05 8.20
CA LEU A 40 5.75 -23.22 8.02
C LEU A 40 5.22 -22.27 6.92
N TRP A 41 5.54 -20.98 6.99
CA TRP A 41 5.09 -20.04 5.96
C TRP A 41 5.75 -20.28 4.59
N LYS A 42 7.00 -20.76 4.56
CA LYS A 42 7.66 -21.17 3.32
C LYS A 42 6.93 -22.32 2.63
N SER A 43 6.51 -23.33 3.40
CA SER A 43 5.74 -24.47 2.86
C SER A 43 4.36 -24.01 2.36
N LEU A 44 3.72 -23.07 3.06
CA LEU A 44 2.48 -22.44 2.62
C LEU A 44 2.66 -21.67 1.30
N CYS A 45 3.69 -20.82 1.17
CA CYS A 45 4.00 -20.13 -0.08
C CYS A 45 4.23 -21.12 -1.23
N PHE A 46 4.98 -22.21 -1.00
CA PHE A 46 5.15 -23.27 -1.99
C PHE A 46 3.81 -23.90 -2.37
N SER A 47 2.99 -24.24 -1.39
CA SER A 47 1.71 -24.92 -1.61
C SER A 47 0.71 -24.09 -2.41
N HIS A 48 0.74 -22.76 -2.27
CA HIS A 48 -0.09 -21.80 -3.00
C HIS A 48 0.55 -21.32 -4.33
N SER A 49 1.80 -21.70 -4.60
CA SER A 49 2.56 -21.27 -5.76
C SER A 49 1.96 -21.76 -7.09
N ALA A 50 2.29 -21.06 -8.18
CA ALA A 50 1.91 -21.49 -9.52
C ALA A 50 2.56 -22.82 -9.93
N ALA A 51 3.78 -23.09 -9.44
CA ALA A 51 4.52 -24.32 -9.70
C ALA A 51 3.80 -25.54 -9.09
N GLU A 52 3.44 -25.45 -7.81
CA GLU A 52 2.72 -26.53 -7.13
C GLU A 52 1.30 -26.73 -7.70
N ARG A 53 0.59 -25.64 -7.98
CA ARG A 53 -0.73 -25.71 -8.64
C ARG A 53 -0.64 -26.40 -10.01
N ARG A 54 0.45 -26.19 -10.76
CA ARG A 54 0.70 -26.88 -12.03
C ARG A 54 1.01 -28.35 -11.81
N ARG A 55 1.84 -28.69 -10.83
CA ARG A 55 2.17 -30.09 -10.47
C ARG A 55 0.92 -30.88 -10.09
N ARG A 56 0.10 -30.37 -9.16
CA ARG A 56 -1.16 -31.03 -8.74
C ARG A 56 -2.10 -31.28 -9.92
N ARG A 57 -2.20 -30.33 -10.86
CA ARG A 57 -3.00 -30.52 -12.08
C ARG A 57 -2.46 -31.62 -12.98
N LEU A 58 -1.13 -31.75 -13.12
CA LEU A 58 -0.52 -32.81 -13.90
C LEU A 58 -0.72 -34.18 -13.23
N GLU A 59 -0.57 -34.27 -11.91
CA GLU A 59 -0.81 -35.52 -11.16
C GLU A 59 -2.25 -36.02 -11.26
N LEU A 60 -3.22 -35.10 -11.29
CA LEU A 60 -4.64 -35.42 -11.45
C LEU A 60 -5.05 -35.70 -12.90
N SER A 61 -4.24 -35.31 -13.88
CA SER A 61 -4.54 -35.59 -15.29
C SER A 61 -4.20 -37.06 -15.60
N THR A 62 -5.23 -37.87 -15.82
CA THR A 62 -5.09 -39.28 -16.23
C THR A 62 -4.72 -39.45 -17.71
N ASP A 63 -4.68 -38.33 -18.46
CA ASP A 63 -4.53 -38.27 -19.92
C ASP A 63 -3.21 -37.58 -20.32
N ILE A 64 -2.14 -37.82 -19.54
CA ILE A 64 -0.80 -37.31 -19.85
C ILE A 64 -0.24 -38.12 -21.02
N ASP A 65 0.23 -37.43 -22.06
CA ASP A 65 1.01 -38.03 -23.14
C ASP A 65 2.08 -38.95 -22.55
N PRO A 66 2.14 -40.24 -22.93
CA PRO A 66 3.06 -41.22 -22.34
C PRO A 66 4.53 -40.76 -22.37
N ARG A 67 4.92 -39.93 -23.34
CA ARG A 67 6.27 -39.33 -23.40
C ARG A 67 6.51 -38.28 -22.31
N LEU A 68 5.50 -37.45 -22.03
CA LEU A 68 5.59 -36.45 -20.98
C LEU A 68 5.55 -37.11 -19.60
N ALA A 69 4.77 -38.18 -19.43
CA ALA A 69 4.77 -38.99 -18.21
C ALA A 69 6.14 -39.67 -17.97
N GLU A 70 6.81 -40.12 -19.03
CA GLU A 70 8.16 -40.70 -18.94
C GLU A 70 9.21 -39.65 -18.56
N LEU A 71 9.12 -38.42 -19.08
CA LEU A 71 9.98 -37.30 -18.68
C LEU A 71 9.75 -36.85 -17.24
N ILE A 72 8.49 -36.79 -16.79
CA ILE A 72 8.16 -36.47 -15.38
C ILE A 72 8.73 -37.56 -14.46
N ARG A 73 8.56 -38.85 -14.82
CA ARG A 73 9.17 -39.96 -14.08
C ARG A 73 10.70 -39.87 -14.08
N ALA A 74 11.32 -39.52 -15.19
CA ALA A 74 12.77 -39.36 -15.27
C ALA A 74 13.27 -38.21 -14.37
N ALA A 75 12.56 -37.08 -14.35
CA ALA A 75 12.86 -35.95 -13.46
C ALA A 75 12.65 -36.29 -11.97
N ASP A 76 11.61 -37.06 -11.66
CA ASP A 76 11.38 -37.58 -10.31
C ASP A 76 12.47 -38.59 -9.89
N THR A 77 12.94 -39.45 -10.80
CA THR A 77 14.07 -40.37 -10.51
C THR A 77 15.40 -39.65 -10.33
N LEU A 78 15.61 -38.52 -11.01
CA LEU A 78 16.78 -37.66 -10.77
C LEU A 78 16.74 -37.04 -9.38
N SER A 79 15.56 -36.70 -8.86
CA SER A 79 15.40 -36.24 -7.46
C SER A 79 15.64 -37.37 -6.45
N ASN A 80 15.44 -38.64 -6.84
CA ASN A 80 15.71 -39.82 -6.02
C ASN A 80 17.18 -40.31 -6.08
N THR A 81 18.09 -39.58 -6.73
CA THR A 81 19.52 -39.98 -6.80
C THR A 81 20.27 -39.90 -5.46
N PHE A 82 19.61 -39.47 -4.39
CA PHE A 82 20.11 -39.59 -3.02
C PHE A 82 19.36 -40.70 -2.25
N ASP A 83 19.89 -41.92 -2.36
CA ASP A 83 19.60 -43.13 -1.56
C ASP A 83 18.12 -43.57 -1.40
N THR A 84 17.64 -44.38 -2.35
CA THR A 84 16.48 -45.27 -2.15
C THR A 84 16.85 -46.76 -2.12
N SER A 85 18.14 -47.11 -2.11
CA SER A 85 18.55 -48.51 -1.96
C SER A 85 18.77 -48.86 -0.50
N VAL A 86 17.84 -49.60 0.13
CA VAL A 86 18.28 -50.51 1.19
C VAL A 86 17.37 -51.74 1.29
N HIS A 87 17.88 -52.90 0.89
CA HIS A 87 17.54 -54.16 1.53
C HIS A 87 18.08 -54.09 2.97
N ASN A 88 17.30 -53.53 3.91
CA ASN A 88 17.61 -53.56 5.33
C ASN A 88 16.55 -54.42 6.04
N ALA A 89 16.99 -55.46 6.74
CA ALA A 89 16.09 -56.38 7.45
C ALA A 89 15.43 -55.75 8.70
N ASP A 90 15.94 -54.59 9.13
CA ASP A 90 15.39 -53.75 10.21
C ASP A 90 14.58 -52.55 9.68
N ALA A 91 14.18 -52.56 8.40
CA ALA A 91 13.47 -51.44 7.80
C ALA A 91 12.06 -51.26 8.41
N PRO A 92 11.62 -50.00 8.63
CA PRO A 92 10.27 -49.71 9.09
C PRO A 92 9.24 -50.20 8.04
N SER A 93 7.96 -50.31 8.44
CA SER A 93 6.91 -50.82 7.56
C SER A 93 6.90 -50.11 6.20
N ALA A 94 6.39 -50.78 5.16
CA ALA A 94 6.31 -50.20 3.82
C ALA A 94 5.63 -48.82 3.78
N GLU A 95 4.70 -48.58 4.71
CA GLU A 95 4.01 -47.30 4.92
C GLU A 95 4.94 -46.20 5.45
N ALA A 96 5.71 -46.47 6.52
CA ALA A 96 6.66 -45.52 7.07
C ALA A 96 7.78 -45.16 6.07
N GLN A 97 8.18 -46.12 5.24
CA GLN A 97 9.14 -45.88 4.16
C GLN A 97 8.56 -44.97 3.06
N GLN A 98 7.26 -45.10 2.76
CA GLN A 98 6.57 -44.24 1.81
C GLN A 98 6.44 -42.81 2.33
N GLU A 99 6.06 -42.63 3.59
CA GLU A 99 5.96 -41.31 4.24
C GLU A 99 7.31 -40.58 4.23
N HIS A 100 8.39 -41.26 4.65
CA HIS A 100 9.74 -40.69 4.64
C HIS A 100 10.19 -40.25 3.24
N ASN A 101 9.85 -41.05 2.22
CA ASN A 101 10.17 -40.71 0.83
C ASN A 101 9.34 -39.52 0.33
N GLN A 102 8.08 -39.38 0.77
CA GLN A 102 7.25 -38.22 0.45
C GLN A 102 7.79 -36.94 1.08
N GLU A 103 8.22 -36.98 2.34
CA GLU A 103 8.82 -35.85 3.03
C GLU A 103 10.10 -35.38 2.33
N LYS A 104 11.00 -36.31 2.00
CA LYS A 104 12.22 -36.00 1.23
C LYS A 104 11.91 -35.36 -0.12
N ARG A 105 10.92 -35.90 -0.84
CA ARG A 105 10.50 -35.36 -2.14
C ARG A 105 9.95 -33.94 -1.98
N MET A 106 9.13 -33.70 -0.97
CA MET A 106 8.60 -32.37 -0.66
C MET A 106 9.71 -31.37 -0.35
N GLN A 107 10.70 -31.77 0.46
CA GLN A 107 11.86 -30.93 0.78
C GLN A 107 12.66 -30.55 -0.48
N ALA A 108 12.91 -31.51 -1.38
CA ALA A 108 13.61 -31.25 -2.63
C ALA A 108 12.83 -30.30 -3.56
N LEU A 109 11.50 -30.46 -3.63
CA LEU A 109 10.64 -29.57 -4.41
C LEU A 109 10.65 -28.14 -3.87
N ILE A 110 10.55 -27.97 -2.55
CA ILE A 110 10.61 -26.66 -1.90
C ILE A 110 11.98 -26.01 -2.14
N ALA A 111 13.08 -26.76 -2.03
CA ALA A 111 14.43 -26.25 -2.26
C ALA A 111 14.65 -25.79 -3.71
N ASN A 112 14.07 -26.49 -4.69
CA ASN A 112 14.16 -26.11 -6.11
C ASN A 112 13.21 -24.96 -6.48
N TRP A 113 12.11 -24.80 -5.74
CA TRP A 113 11.17 -23.70 -5.95
C TRP A 113 11.63 -22.39 -5.30
N ASP A 114 12.32 -22.48 -4.16
CA ASP A 114 12.74 -21.31 -3.39
C ASP A 114 13.72 -20.43 -4.20
N PRO A 115 13.33 -19.20 -4.58
CA PRO A 115 14.19 -18.28 -5.32
C PRO A 115 15.23 -17.57 -4.44
N SER A 116 15.21 -17.76 -3.12
CA SER A 116 16.05 -17.03 -2.17
C SER A 116 17.53 -17.33 -2.37
N TYR A 117 18.37 -16.30 -2.32
CA TYR A 117 19.82 -16.49 -2.30
C TYR A 117 20.28 -17.03 -0.93
N PRO A 118 21.44 -17.73 -0.85
CA PRO A 118 21.90 -18.35 0.40
C PRO A 118 21.98 -17.42 1.62
N ASP A 119 22.27 -16.14 1.41
CA ASP A 119 22.39 -15.14 2.48
C ASP A 119 21.15 -14.22 2.61
N GLU A 120 20.13 -14.46 1.78
CA GLU A 120 18.91 -13.65 1.78
C GLU A 120 17.98 -14.06 2.93
N LYS A 121 17.71 -13.12 3.83
CA LYS A 121 16.74 -13.33 4.91
C LYS A 121 15.34 -13.02 4.41
N VAL A 122 14.66 -14.03 3.90
CA VAL A 122 13.27 -13.91 3.47
C VAL A 122 12.32 -14.19 4.65
N ASN A 123 11.39 -13.27 4.87
CA ASN A 123 10.28 -13.43 5.79
C ASN A 123 9.07 -13.96 5.02
N TRP A 124 8.88 -15.28 5.03
CA TRP A 124 7.83 -15.95 4.25
C TRP A 124 6.43 -15.63 4.76
N TYR A 125 6.27 -15.30 6.04
CA TYR A 125 4.99 -14.83 6.56
C TYR A 125 4.59 -13.52 5.88
N GLN A 126 5.49 -12.53 5.84
CA GLN A 126 5.21 -11.25 5.17
C GLN A 126 4.97 -11.43 3.67
N ASP A 127 5.78 -12.24 2.98
CA ASP A 127 5.58 -12.53 1.56
C ASP A 127 4.19 -13.17 1.30
N PHE A 128 3.79 -14.14 2.12
CA PHE A 128 2.48 -14.78 2.00
C PHE A 128 1.35 -13.78 2.19
N ILE A 129 1.39 -12.99 3.28
CA ILE A 129 0.36 -12.00 3.57
C ILE A 129 0.28 -10.96 2.45
N GLN A 130 1.40 -10.45 1.95
CA GLN A 130 1.40 -9.45 0.88
C GLN A 130 0.83 -9.99 -0.45
N ARG A 131 0.99 -11.29 -0.73
CA ARG A 131 0.46 -11.93 -1.95
C ARG A 131 -0.99 -12.38 -1.84
N HIS A 132 -1.45 -12.68 -0.63
CA HIS A 132 -2.73 -13.35 -0.39
C HIS A 132 -3.71 -12.58 0.48
N ALA A 133 -3.32 -11.46 1.08
CA ALA A 133 -4.23 -10.60 1.82
C ALA A 133 -5.38 -10.13 0.91
N GLU A 134 -6.59 -10.14 1.45
CA GLU A 134 -7.76 -9.64 0.75
C GLU A 134 -7.58 -8.14 0.47
N GLN A 135 -7.73 -7.77 -0.81
CA GLN A 135 -7.70 -6.38 -1.21
C GLN A 135 -9.07 -5.77 -0.97
N GLN A 136 -9.15 -4.84 -0.02
CA GLN A 136 -10.34 -4.02 0.18
C GLN A 136 -10.12 -2.67 -0.50
N ILE A 137 -11.04 -2.31 -1.40
CA ILE A 137 -11.02 -1.03 -2.11
C ILE A 137 -12.24 -0.24 -1.64
N GLY A 138 -11.98 0.93 -1.04
CA GLY A 138 -13.00 1.93 -0.72
C GLY A 138 -12.81 3.16 -1.59
N TRP A 139 -13.91 3.80 -1.98
CA TRP A 139 -13.89 5.06 -2.72
C TRP A 139 -14.31 6.21 -1.82
N PHE A 140 -13.57 7.32 -1.90
CA PHE A 140 -13.98 8.57 -1.28
C PHE A 140 -15.18 9.17 -2.02
N GLN A 141 -16.03 9.90 -1.29
CA GLN A 141 -17.20 10.59 -1.82
C GLN A 141 -16.79 11.55 -2.96
N GLU A 142 -17.53 11.50 -4.07
CA GLU A 142 -17.33 12.42 -5.20
C GLU A 142 -17.66 13.88 -4.81
N VAL A 143 -16.98 14.83 -5.45
CA VAL A 143 -17.21 16.27 -5.25
C VAL A 143 -17.85 16.87 -6.50
N GLY A 144 -18.82 17.76 -6.30
CA GLY A 144 -19.53 18.46 -7.40
C GLY A 144 -20.91 17.88 -7.76
N SER A 145 -21.42 16.94 -6.98
CA SER A 145 -22.80 16.43 -7.07
C SER A 145 -23.69 17.03 -5.98
N ASP A 146 -23.77 18.35 -5.90
CA ASP A 146 -24.83 18.97 -5.11
C ASP A 146 -26.11 18.98 -5.95
N GLU A 147 -27.21 18.42 -5.43
CA GLU A 147 -28.53 18.38 -6.08
C GLU A 147 -29.08 19.77 -6.46
N LYS A 148 -28.44 20.85 -6.00
CA LYS A 148 -28.81 22.25 -6.25
C LYS A 148 -28.23 22.82 -7.54
N ASP A 149 -27.20 22.19 -8.13
CA ASP A 149 -26.66 22.61 -9.42
C ASP A 149 -27.30 21.76 -10.53
N GLU A 150 -28.07 22.40 -11.43
CA GLU A 150 -28.70 21.75 -12.60
C GLU A 150 -27.69 21.11 -13.57
N ARG A 151 -26.40 21.36 -13.36
CA ARG A 151 -25.29 20.74 -14.07
C ARG A 151 -24.54 19.88 -13.07
N ASN A 152 -24.63 18.56 -13.19
CA ASN A 152 -23.77 17.59 -12.49
C ASN A 152 -22.30 17.81 -12.89
N VAL A 153 -21.66 18.84 -12.35
CA VAL A 153 -20.27 19.14 -12.71
C VAL A 153 -19.35 18.44 -11.71
N ARG A 154 -18.98 17.21 -12.05
CA ARG A 154 -17.94 16.44 -11.37
C ARG A 154 -16.66 17.27 -11.29
N ARG A 155 -16.08 17.35 -10.10
CA ARG A 155 -14.76 17.96 -9.86
C ARG A 155 -13.69 16.88 -9.77
N GLU A 156 -12.50 17.22 -10.22
CA GLU A 156 -11.36 16.31 -10.22
C GLU A 156 -10.30 16.79 -9.22
N ALA A 157 -9.80 15.87 -8.40
CA ALA A 157 -8.67 16.14 -7.53
C ALA A 157 -7.39 16.19 -8.38
N THR A 158 -6.61 17.26 -8.23
CA THR A 158 -5.36 17.47 -8.99
C THR A 158 -4.11 17.10 -8.22
N GLY A 159 -4.27 16.56 -7.01
CA GLY A 159 -3.20 16.11 -6.11
C GLY A 159 -3.80 15.65 -4.78
N VAL A 160 -2.99 15.12 -3.87
CA VAL A 160 -3.48 14.68 -2.57
C VAL A 160 -2.39 14.74 -1.50
N GLY A 161 -2.79 15.10 -0.29
CA GLY A 161 -1.98 15.01 0.90
C GLY A 161 -2.76 14.36 2.05
N ILE A 162 -2.02 13.74 2.98
CA ILE A 162 -2.61 13.09 4.15
C ILE A 162 -2.32 13.95 5.38
N LEU A 163 -3.37 14.21 6.15
CA LEU A 163 -3.28 14.75 7.50
C LEU A 163 -3.30 13.59 8.49
N PHE A 164 -2.24 13.45 9.27
CA PHE A 164 -2.09 12.39 10.26
C PHE A 164 -2.52 12.87 11.65
N ASP A 165 -3.09 11.96 12.44
CA ASP A 165 -3.38 12.19 13.86
C ASP A 165 -2.10 12.15 14.71
N SER A 166 -2.26 12.31 16.04
CA SER A 166 -1.14 12.22 16.99
C SER A 166 -0.47 10.85 17.07
N ASN A 167 -1.15 9.80 16.59
CA ASN A 167 -0.66 8.41 16.59
C ASN A 167 0.02 8.05 15.26
N GLY A 168 0.06 8.97 14.29
CA GLY A 168 0.60 8.74 12.95
C GLY A 168 -0.35 7.96 12.04
N LEU A 169 -1.62 7.85 12.39
CA LEU A 169 -2.66 7.25 11.55
C LEU A 169 -3.27 8.32 10.65
N ALA A 170 -3.67 7.94 9.44
CA ALA A 170 -4.35 8.86 8.53
C ALA A 170 -5.68 9.29 9.15
N ASP A 171 -5.86 10.60 9.37
CA ASP A 171 -7.08 11.18 9.92
C ASP A 171 -7.92 11.81 8.82
N LYS A 172 -7.29 12.62 7.97
CA LYS A 172 -7.96 13.30 6.85
C LYS A 172 -7.16 13.18 5.57
N LEU A 173 -7.88 13.18 4.46
CA LEU A 173 -7.31 13.32 3.13
C LEU A 173 -7.63 14.71 2.62
N VAL A 174 -6.64 15.42 2.09
CA VAL A 174 -6.76 16.82 1.66
C VAL A 174 -6.34 16.92 0.20
N ALA A 175 -7.19 17.45 -0.67
CA ALA A 175 -6.89 17.57 -2.09
C ALA A 175 -7.28 18.95 -2.66
N PRO A 176 -6.42 19.58 -3.48
CA PRO A 176 -6.84 20.62 -4.38
C PRO A 176 -7.71 20.04 -5.49
N LEU A 177 -8.70 20.81 -5.95
CA LEU A 177 -9.56 20.46 -7.09
C LEU A 177 -9.20 21.27 -8.33
N ASP A 178 -9.70 20.82 -9.48
CA ASP A 178 -9.58 21.49 -10.77
C ASP A 178 -10.14 22.91 -10.77
N ASP A 179 -11.12 23.23 -9.93
CA ASP A 179 -11.65 24.60 -9.77
C ASP A 179 -10.85 25.49 -8.81
N GLY A 180 -9.72 25.00 -8.29
CA GLY A 180 -8.84 25.73 -7.39
C GLY A 180 -9.34 25.82 -5.95
N SER A 181 -10.41 25.11 -5.60
CA SER A 181 -10.80 24.87 -4.21
C SER A 181 -9.98 23.73 -3.58
N ILE A 182 -10.14 23.55 -2.27
CA ILE A 182 -9.55 22.46 -1.48
C ILE A 182 -10.66 21.71 -0.79
N SER A 183 -10.66 20.38 -0.91
CA SER A 183 -11.58 19.49 -0.22
C SER A 183 -10.85 18.64 0.81
N ILE A 184 -11.56 18.33 1.90
CA ILE A 184 -11.10 17.47 2.99
C ILE A 184 -12.08 16.32 3.15
N TRP A 185 -11.58 15.09 3.16
CA TRP A 185 -12.36 13.89 3.43
C TRP A 185 -11.90 13.22 4.71
N ASP A 186 -12.79 12.47 5.32
CA ASP A 186 -12.48 11.63 6.47
C ASP A 186 -11.73 10.37 6.04
N ALA A 187 -10.50 10.20 6.52
CA ALA A 187 -9.65 9.05 6.20
C ALA A 187 -9.44 8.11 7.41
N ALA A 188 -9.95 8.48 8.58
CA ALA A 188 -9.77 7.73 9.81
C ALA A 188 -10.40 6.32 9.70
N ALA A 189 -9.56 5.29 9.88
CA ALA A 189 -9.98 3.88 9.74
C ALA A 189 -11.07 3.44 10.73
N SER A 190 -11.19 4.12 11.88
CA SER A 190 -12.21 3.85 12.88
C SER A 190 -13.45 4.75 12.76
N SER A 191 -13.52 5.61 11.75
CA SER A 191 -14.65 6.52 11.57
C SER A 191 -15.79 5.85 10.80
N GLU A 192 -17.01 5.98 11.30
CA GLU A 192 -18.23 5.61 10.57
C GLU A 192 -18.45 6.45 9.31
N GLN A 193 -17.75 7.60 9.21
CA GLN A 193 -17.82 8.52 8.08
C GLN A 193 -16.60 8.40 7.16
N GLN A 194 -15.80 7.34 7.28
CA GLN A 194 -14.64 7.11 6.42
C GLN A 194 -15.04 7.23 4.94
N GLY A 195 -14.30 8.03 4.18
CA GLY A 195 -14.57 8.32 2.79
C GLY A 195 -15.45 9.56 2.56
N ARG A 196 -16.13 10.08 3.58
CA ARG A 196 -17.08 11.20 3.43
C ARG A 196 -16.37 12.55 3.33
N LEU A 197 -16.93 13.45 2.54
CA LEU A 197 -16.51 14.85 2.47
C LEU A 197 -16.83 15.56 3.79
N VAL A 198 -15.81 16.17 4.40
CA VAL A 198 -15.88 16.90 5.66
C VAL A 198 -16.03 18.40 5.42
N ALA A 199 -15.24 18.94 4.50
CA ALA A 199 -15.23 20.37 4.21
C ALA A 199 -14.69 20.65 2.80
N THR A 200 -15.13 21.77 2.21
CA THR A 200 -14.63 22.27 0.94
C THR A 200 -14.49 23.79 1.01
N SER A 201 -13.41 24.33 0.46
CA SER A 201 -13.17 25.76 0.37
C SER A 201 -13.91 26.40 -0.81
N ASN A 202 -13.86 27.72 -0.90
CA ASN A 202 -14.41 28.42 -2.07
C ASN A 202 -13.62 28.12 -3.35
N VAL A 203 -14.33 28.13 -4.49
CA VAL A 203 -13.76 28.09 -5.84
C VAL A 203 -12.74 29.22 -6.03
N GLY A 204 -11.62 28.93 -6.69
CA GLY A 204 -10.59 29.92 -6.99
C GLY A 204 -9.69 30.32 -5.82
N LEU A 205 -9.76 29.61 -4.68
CA LEU A 205 -8.92 29.87 -3.49
C LEU A 205 -7.43 29.85 -3.84
N LEU A 206 -6.96 28.77 -4.48
CA LEU A 206 -5.55 28.57 -4.80
C LEU A 206 -5.04 29.48 -5.93
N PRO A 207 -5.77 29.67 -7.05
CA PRO A 207 -5.41 30.65 -8.07
C PRO A 207 -5.52 32.12 -7.63
N GLY A 208 -6.10 32.40 -6.45
CA GLY A 208 -6.32 33.76 -5.97
C GLY A 208 -7.38 34.53 -6.75
N LYS A 209 -8.36 33.82 -7.34
CA LYS A 209 -9.48 34.44 -8.07
C LYS A 209 -10.60 34.77 -7.08
N GLY A 210 -10.69 36.05 -6.72
CA GLY A 210 -11.60 36.56 -5.70
C GLY A 210 -13.08 36.53 -6.07
N SER A 211 -13.90 36.99 -5.12
CA SER A 211 -15.35 37.15 -5.26
C SER A 211 -15.77 38.20 -6.29
N ASP A 212 -14.84 39.04 -6.75
CA ASP A 212 -15.10 40.17 -7.63
C ASP A 212 -15.48 39.74 -9.05
N LEU A 213 -15.12 38.50 -9.42
CA LEU A 213 -15.55 37.85 -10.65
C LEU A 213 -16.88 37.12 -10.43
N ASP A 214 -17.72 37.06 -11.47
CA ASP A 214 -18.88 36.17 -11.45
C ASP A 214 -18.44 34.70 -11.35
N TYR A 215 -19.34 33.85 -10.87
CA TYR A 215 -19.04 32.44 -10.59
C TYR A 215 -18.50 31.70 -11.81
N ASN A 216 -19.11 31.88 -12.99
CA ASN A 216 -18.71 31.16 -14.19
C ASN A 216 -17.33 31.60 -14.67
N THR A 217 -17.07 32.90 -14.70
CA THR A 217 -15.75 33.43 -15.04
C THR A 217 -14.68 32.98 -14.06
N ARG A 218 -14.99 32.98 -12.75
CA ARG A 218 -14.06 32.50 -11.72
C ARG A 218 -13.76 31.02 -11.90
N LEU A 219 -14.77 30.20 -12.15
CA LEU A 219 -14.64 28.77 -12.38
C LEU A 219 -13.76 28.49 -13.61
N THR A 220 -14.11 29.07 -14.76
CA THR A 220 -13.37 28.85 -16.01
C THR A 220 -11.91 29.32 -15.91
N GLN A 221 -11.65 30.48 -15.31
CA GLN A 221 -10.27 30.95 -15.12
C GLN A 221 -9.49 30.08 -14.12
N SER A 222 -10.13 29.62 -13.06
CA SER A 222 -9.49 28.76 -12.07
C SER A 222 -9.15 27.40 -12.68
N GLN A 223 -10.07 26.80 -13.42
CA GLN A 223 -9.84 25.56 -14.16
C GLN A 223 -8.71 25.69 -15.17
N ALA A 224 -8.66 26.79 -15.93
CA ALA A 224 -7.53 27.04 -16.82
C ALA A 224 -6.21 27.07 -16.03
N ILE A 225 -6.11 27.85 -14.96
CA ILE A 225 -4.87 27.95 -14.17
C ILE A 225 -4.45 26.62 -13.56
N MET A 226 -5.42 25.84 -13.04
CA MET A 226 -5.17 24.56 -12.37
C MET A 226 -4.82 23.43 -13.35
N THR A 227 -5.14 23.56 -14.65
CA THR A 227 -4.97 22.49 -15.65
C THR A 227 -4.04 22.83 -16.83
N GLU A 228 -3.80 24.10 -17.14
CA GLU A 228 -3.10 24.58 -18.36
C GLU A 228 -1.58 24.39 -18.30
N THR A 229 -1.00 24.31 -17.12
CA THR A 229 0.43 24.04 -16.94
C THR A 229 0.56 22.88 -15.97
N GLY A 230 1.49 21.96 -16.24
CA GLY A 230 1.78 20.77 -15.43
C GLY A 230 2.19 21.06 -14.00
N ALA A 231 1.30 21.69 -13.23
CA ALA A 231 1.20 21.66 -11.79
C ALA A 231 0.85 20.22 -11.44
N VAL A 232 1.85 19.35 -11.60
CA VAL A 232 1.83 17.99 -11.10
C VAL A 232 1.72 18.14 -9.59
N GLU A 233 0.51 18.00 -9.06
CA GLU A 233 0.22 17.21 -7.86
C GLU A 233 1.06 17.56 -6.62
N CYS A 234 1.48 18.83 -6.50
CA CYS A 234 2.37 19.28 -5.44
C CYS A 234 1.57 19.72 -4.22
N VAL A 235 1.17 18.73 -3.44
CA VAL A 235 0.52 18.90 -2.13
C VAL A 235 1.44 18.38 -1.06
N SER A 236 1.65 19.15 -0.01
CA SER A 236 2.42 18.73 1.15
C SER A 236 1.74 19.21 2.43
N ILE A 237 1.59 18.35 3.43
CA ILE A 237 0.78 18.61 4.62
C ILE A 237 1.65 18.54 5.87
N ASP A 238 1.70 19.63 6.64
CA ASP A 238 2.26 19.62 7.99
C ASP A 238 1.14 19.30 8.99
N SER A 239 1.11 18.05 9.43
CA SER A 239 0.06 17.55 10.33
C SER A 239 0.12 18.17 11.72
N LYS A 240 1.30 18.62 12.16
CA LYS A 240 1.45 19.22 13.50
C LYS A 240 0.96 20.66 13.54
N LEU A 241 1.10 21.39 12.43
CA LEU A 241 0.61 22.77 12.32
C LEU A 241 -0.78 22.87 11.70
N ASN A 242 -1.38 21.77 11.24
CA ASN A 242 -2.62 21.77 10.46
C ASN A 242 -2.53 22.73 9.26
N LYS A 243 -1.42 22.65 8.52
CA LYS A 243 -1.16 23.50 7.36
C LYS A 243 -0.95 22.65 6.12
N GLY A 244 -1.50 23.13 5.01
CA GLY A 244 -1.24 22.57 3.69
C GLY A 244 -0.43 23.53 2.82
N PHE A 245 0.49 22.96 2.07
CA PHE A 245 1.31 23.65 1.07
C PHE A 245 0.89 23.16 -0.30
N PHE A 246 0.40 24.08 -1.14
CA PHE A 246 -0.15 23.79 -2.45
C PHE A 246 0.58 24.62 -3.49
N ALA A 247 1.30 23.97 -4.39
CA ALA A 247 1.94 24.67 -5.50
C ALA A 247 0.97 24.84 -6.66
N VAL A 248 0.82 26.07 -7.13
CA VAL A 248 0.06 26.40 -8.33
C VAL A 248 0.96 27.24 -9.22
N GLN A 249 1.30 26.72 -10.40
CA GLN A 249 2.27 27.32 -11.31
C GLN A 249 3.60 27.60 -10.57
N ASN A 250 4.02 28.85 -10.48
CA ASN A 250 5.22 29.27 -9.76
C ASN A 250 4.94 29.76 -8.34
N VAL A 251 3.73 29.63 -7.81
CA VAL A 251 3.34 30.16 -6.50
C VAL A 251 3.11 29.03 -5.52
N LEU A 252 3.77 29.13 -4.36
CA LEU A 252 3.49 28.28 -3.21
C LEU A 252 2.40 28.95 -2.35
N ASN A 253 1.26 28.27 -2.19
CA ASN A 253 0.18 28.70 -1.30
C ASN A 253 0.29 27.93 0.02
N GLU A 254 0.40 28.66 1.12
CA GLU A 254 0.28 28.11 2.47
C GLU A 254 -1.15 28.32 2.96
N VAL A 255 -1.81 27.25 3.38
CA VAL A 255 -3.22 27.24 3.75
C VAL A 255 -3.37 26.69 5.16
N ASP A 256 -4.15 27.39 5.99
CA ASP A 256 -4.60 26.87 7.29
C ASP A 256 -5.76 25.90 7.02
N LEU A 257 -5.56 24.63 7.36
CA LEU A 257 -6.55 23.58 7.10
C LEU A 257 -7.75 23.63 8.06
N ASN A 258 -7.62 24.32 9.20
CA ASN A 258 -8.75 24.49 10.12
C ASN A 258 -9.77 25.50 9.57
N MET A 259 -9.27 26.53 8.88
CA MET A 259 -10.10 27.62 8.34
C MET A 259 -10.32 27.52 6.83
N LEU A 260 -9.56 26.67 6.14
CA LEU A 260 -9.53 26.59 4.67
C LEU A 260 -9.27 27.95 4.01
N GLN A 261 -8.28 28.68 4.54
CA GLN A 261 -7.88 30.00 4.05
C GLN A 261 -6.39 30.05 3.74
N VAL A 262 -6.04 30.78 2.67
CA VAL A 262 -4.64 31.04 2.31
C VAL A 262 -4.04 32.03 3.30
N VAL A 263 -2.97 31.63 3.97
CA VAL A 263 -2.24 32.44 4.95
C VAL A 263 -1.05 33.15 4.31
N SER A 264 -0.39 32.50 3.34
CA SER A 264 0.71 33.11 2.59
C SER A 264 0.73 32.66 1.12
N ARG A 265 1.24 33.54 0.25
CA ARG A 265 1.52 33.25 -1.15
C ARG A 265 2.93 33.68 -1.49
N ILE A 266 3.75 32.75 -1.94
CA ILE A 266 5.17 33.00 -2.22
C ILE A 266 5.46 32.66 -3.68
N PRO A 267 5.73 33.65 -4.54
CA PRO A 267 6.12 33.41 -5.91
C PRO A 267 7.59 32.97 -5.99
N TYR A 268 7.83 31.98 -6.85
CA TYR A 268 9.14 31.50 -7.25
C TYR A 268 9.46 31.94 -8.70
N PRO A 269 10.74 32.00 -9.09
CA PRO A 269 11.12 32.48 -10.42
C PRO A 269 10.64 31.59 -11.57
N PHE A 270 10.41 30.30 -11.31
CA PHE A 270 10.00 29.31 -12.30
C PHE A 270 8.85 28.46 -11.76
N PRO A 271 8.06 27.82 -12.64
CA PRO A 271 7.01 26.90 -12.22
C PRO A 271 7.54 25.82 -11.28
N ILE A 272 6.82 25.61 -10.18
CA ILE A 272 7.08 24.59 -9.17
C ILE A 272 6.63 23.25 -9.75
N THR A 273 7.47 22.23 -9.60
CA THR A 273 7.24 20.88 -10.13
C THR A 273 7.33 19.79 -9.07
N ALA A 274 7.88 20.11 -7.88
CA ALA A 274 7.96 19.17 -6.76
C ALA A 274 7.97 19.91 -5.43
N LEU A 275 7.33 19.31 -4.42
CA LEU A 275 7.47 19.67 -3.01
C LEU A 275 7.98 18.46 -2.24
N SER A 276 8.88 18.67 -1.27
CA SER A 276 9.19 17.62 -0.30
C SER A 276 8.03 17.42 0.68
N GLU A 277 8.08 16.33 1.44
CA GLU A 277 7.22 16.17 2.61
C GLU A 277 7.42 17.35 3.58
N ALA A 278 6.31 17.87 4.10
CA ALA A 278 6.28 18.95 5.07
C ALA A 278 6.34 18.32 6.47
N HIS A 279 7.43 18.58 7.17
CA HIS A 279 7.60 18.10 8.54
C HIS A 279 7.89 19.28 9.47
N HIS A 280 7.18 19.32 10.59
CA HIS A 280 7.35 20.43 11.52
C HIS A 280 8.79 20.47 12.06
N ARG A 281 9.41 21.65 11.89
CA ARG A 281 10.80 22.09 12.17
C ARG A 281 11.81 21.92 11.04
N THR A 282 11.51 21.21 9.97
CA THR A 282 12.38 21.18 8.78
C THR A 282 11.85 22.12 7.69
N PRO A 283 12.73 22.81 6.95
CA PRO A 283 12.29 23.62 5.82
C PRO A 283 11.69 22.71 4.74
N LEU A 284 10.63 23.20 4.09
CA LEU A 284 10.03 22.58 2.92
C LEU A 284 10.95 22.82 1.71
N THR A 285 11.33 21.75 1.01
CA THR A 285 12.10 21.88 -0.22
C THR A 285 11.15 22.08 -1.39
N VAL A 286 11.38 23.13 -2.17
CA VAL A 286 10.58 23.52 -3.35
C VAL A 286 11.43 23.35 -4.59
N GLY A 287 11.08 22.35 -5.42
CA GLY A 287 11.68 22.13 -6.73
C GLY A 287 10.90 22.88 -7.80
N THR A 288 11.61 23.61 -8.65
CA THR A 288 11.05 24.25 -9.84
C THR A 288 11.67 23.63 -11.10
N ASN A 289 11.20 24.03 -12.28
CA ASN A 289 11.78 23.63 -13.56
C ASN A 289 13.31 23.82 -13.66
N TRP A 290 13.89 24.79 -12.94
CA TRP A 290 15.30 25.15 -13.10
C TRP A 290 16.07 25.35 -11.79
N THR A 291 15.38 25.35 -10.64
CA THR A 291 15.97 25.73 -9.36
C THR A 291 15.43 24.89 -8.21
N LEU A 292 16.19 24.85 -7.12
CA LEU A 292 15.78 24.25 -5.86
C LEU A 292 15.82 25.33 -4.77
N HIS A 293 14.78 25.39 -3.95
CA HIS A 293 14.65 26.37 -2.88
C HIS A 293 14.31 25.70 -1.55
N LEU A 294 14.73 26.34 -0.45
CA LEU A 294 14.32 25.97 0.90
C LEU A 294 13.35 27.02 1.44
N HIS A 295 12.12 26.60 1.64
CA HIS A 295 11.06 27.40 2.24
C HIS A 295 11.03 27.16 3.76
N ASP A 296 11.25 28.22 4.53
CA ASP A 296 11.21 28.15 6.00
C ASP A 296 9.78 28.34 6.50
N THR A 297 9.14 27.23 6.86
CA THR A 297 7.75 27.16 7.36
C THR A 297 7.55 27.82 8.73
N ARG A 298 8.64 28.20 9.41
CA ARG A 298 8.60 28.87 10.73
C ARG A 298 8.54 30.38 10.60
N LYS A 299 8.85 30.93 9.41
CA LYS A 299 8.75 32.38 9.20
C LYS A 299 7.28 32.76 9.31
N PRO A 300 6.95 33.87 10.00
CA PRO A 300 5.59 34.34 10.06
C PRO A 300 5.11 34.59 8.62
N PRO A 301 3.91 34.11 8.27
CA PRO A 301 3.38 34.24 6.93
C PRO A 301 3.26 35.72 6.60
N GLN A 302 3.80 36.12 5.45
CA GLN A 302 3.50 37.44 4.91
C GLN A 302 2.08 37.37 4.34
N PRO A 303 1.17 38.26 4.77
CA PRO A 303 -0.19 38.23 4.26
C PRO A 303 -0.15 38.37 2.73
N PRO A 304 -1.01 37.64 2.00
CA PRO A 304 -1.07 37.76 0.56
C PRO A 304 -1.30 39.23 0.20
N ALA A 305 -0.49 39.76 -0.71
CA ALA A 305 -0.67 41.12 -1.19
C ALA A 305 -2.09 41.28 -1.75
N SER A 306 -2.84 42.27 -1.27
CA SER A 306 -4.11 42.66 -1.88
C SER A 306 -3.81 43.13 -3.30
N VAL A 307 -4.35 42.41 -4.29
CA VAL A 307 -4.41 42.86 -5.68
C VAL A 307 -5.67 43.69 -5.85
#